data_AF-A0A1G3LEX1-F1
#
_entry.id   AF-A0A1G3LEX1-F1
#
_cell.length_a   1.000
_cell.length_b   1.000
_cell.length_c   1.000
_cell.angle_alpha   90.00
_cell.angle_beta   90.00
_cell.angle_gamma   90.00
#
_symmetry.space_group_name_H-M   'P 1'
#
loop_
_entity.id
_entity.type
_entity.pdbx_description
1 polymer ?
#
loop_
_entity_poly.entity_id
_entity_poly.type
_entity_poly.pdbx_seq_one_letter_code
_entity_poly.pdbx_strand_id
1 'polypeptide(L)' 'MLPEKTNPKWKKLLTGEINHNFKSIPAAMMVSRLKREIKKNDSPEHAKKLIEEVYNFFSKFEVILTEDIKVIFK' A
#
# COMPACT_ATOMS: atom_id res chain seq x y z
N MET A 1 7.48 -12.69 0.54
CA MET A 1 7.32 -12.36 1.97
C MET A 1 6.95 -10.90 2.07
N LEU A 2 5.71 -10.66 2.48
CA LEU A 2 5.18 -9.33 2.73
C LEU A 2 5.75 -8.78 4.07
N PRO A 3 6.22 -7.53 4.13
CA PRO A 3 6.73 -6.96 5.38
C PRO A 3 5.58 -6.61 6.33
N GLU A 4 5.88 -6.58 7.63
CA GLU A 4 4.90 -6.28 8.67
C GLU A 4 4.14 -4.96 8.43
N LYS A 5 2.89 -4.90 8.92
CA LYS A 5 2.02 -3.71 8.83
C LYS A 5 2.66 -2.45 9.43
N THR A 6 3.55 -2.61 10.40
CA THR A 6 4.30 -1.54 11.08
C THR A 6 5.40 -0.92 10.22
N ASN A 7 5.74 -1.54 9.08
CA ASN A 7 6.79 -1.04 8.20
C ASN A 7 6.42 0.36 7.68
N PRO A 8 7.28 1.39 7.87
CA PRO A 8 6.97 2.77 7.49
C PRO A 8 6.73 2.94 6.00
N LYS A 9 7.23 2.02 5.16
CA LYS A 9 7.00 2.05 3.71
C LYS A 9 5.53 1.90 3.33
N TRP A 10 4.71 1.26 4.16
CA TRP A 10 3.25 1.23 3.94
C TRP A 10 2.66 2.62 4.00
N LYS A 11 2.98 3.39 5.04
CA LYS A 11 2.54 4.78 5.15
C LYS A 11 3.08 5.61 3.99
N LYS A 12 4.37 5.49 3.68
CA LYS A 12 5.01 6.22 2.56
C LYS A 12 4.39 5.89 1.20
N LEU A 13 3.98 4.65 0.99
CA LEU A 13 3.25 4.24 -0.21
C LEU A 13 1.89 4.92 -0.29
N LEU A 14 1.16 5.03 0.83
CA LEU A 14 -0.15 5.67 0.86
C LEU A 14 -0.10 7.20 0.88
N THR A 15 0.93 7.82 1.45
CA THR A 15 1.11 9.29 1.41
C THR A 15 1.62 9.77 0.04
N GLY A 16 2.16 8.86 -0.77
CA GLY A 16 2.74 9.18 -2.09
C GLY A 16 4.20 9.59 -2.04
N GLU A 17 4.87 9.44 -0.89
CA GLU A 17 6.33 9.53 -0.78
C GLU A 17 7.02 8.43 -1.60
N ILE A 18 6.38 7.26 -1.74
CA ILE A 18 6.79 6.21 -2.68
C ILE A 18 5.85 6.26 -3.89
N ASN A 19 6.44 6.61 -5.03
CA ASN A 19 5.81 6.49 -6.33
C ASN A 19 6.25 5.17 -6.97
N HIS A 20 5.31 4.23 -7.07
CA HIS A 20 5.53 2.93 -7.66
C HIS A 20 4.62 2.76 -8.88
N ASN A 21 5.19 2.29 -9.99
CA ASN A 21 4.41 1.92 -11.16
C ASN A 21 4.02 0.44 -11.04
N PHE A 22 2.78 0.20 -10.60
CA PHE A 22 2.26 -1.14 -10.41
C PHE A 22 2.11 -1.87 -11.73
N LYS A 23 2.61 -3.12 -11.79
CA LYS A 23 2.33 -4.00 -12.93
C LYS A 23 0.88 -4.48 -12.96
N SER A 24 0.28 -4.61 -11.77
CA SER A 24 -1.13 -4.99 -11.60
C SER A 24 -2.04 -3.76 -11.58
N ILE A 25 -2.93 -3.64 -12.57
CA ILE A 25 -3.95 -2.57 -12.62
C ILE A 25 -4.84 -2.55 -11.37
N PRO A 26 -5.35 -3.68 -10.85
CA PRO A 26 -6.09 -3.69 -9.58
C PRO A 26 -5.30 -3.10 -8.41
N ALA A 27 -4.01 -3.39 -8.30
CA ALA A 27 -3.16 -2.83 -7.25
C ALA A 27 -2.96 -1.31 -7.44
N ALA A 28 -2.72 -0.87 -8.68
CA ALA A 28 -2.61 0.54 -9.03
C ALA A 28 -3.87 1.32 -8.61
N MET A 29 -5.05 0.79 -8.95
CA MET A 29 -6.34 1.40 -8.63
C MET A 29 -6.59 1.44 -7.13
N MET A 30 -6.31 0.35 -6.41
CA MET A 30 -6.48 0.29 -4.97
C MET A 30 -5.58 1.31 -4.26
N VAL A 31 -4.28 1.31 -4.54
CA VAL A 31 -3.35 2.24 -3.91
C VAL A 31 -3.68 3.68 -4.27
N SER A 32 -4.10 3.95 -5.51
CA SER A 32 -4.57 5.29 -5.92
C SER A 32 -5.82 5.74 -5.16
N ARG A 33 -6.76 4.83 -4.87
CA ARG A 33 -7.91 5.13 -4.01
C ARG A 33 -7.46 5.47 -2.60
N LEU A 34 -6.62 4.64 -2.00
CA LEU A 34 -6.15 4.83 -0.62
C LEU A 34 -5.30 6.09 -0.46
N LYS A 35 -4.48 6.43 -1.47
CA LYS A 35 -3.76 7.72 -1.56
C LYS A 35 -4.71 8.92 -1.51
N ARG A 36 -5.90 8.82 -2.09
CA ARG A 36 -6.91 9.90 -2.02
C ARG A 36 -7.60 9.94 -0.66
N GLU A 37 -7.90 8.79 -0.07
CA GLU A 37 -8.56 8.73 1.24
C GLU A 37 -7.66 9.26 2.36
N ILE A 38 -6.36 8.89 2.38
CA ILE A 38 -5.43 9.40 3.40
C ILE A 38 -5.23 10.91 3.29
N LYS A 39 -5.31 11.47 2.07
CA LYS A 39 -5.24 12.93 1.85
C LYS A 39 -6.47 13.67 2.36
N LYS A 40 -7.64 13.02 2.40
CA LYS A 40 -8.86 13.61 2.96
C LYS A 40 -8.87 13.59 4.48
N ASN A 41 -8.25 12.57 5.08
CA ASN A 41 -8.20 12.39 6.53
C ASN A 41 -6.87 11.71 6.94
N ASP A 42 -5.92 12.50 7.44
CA ASP A 42 -4.61 11.98 7.90
C ASP A 42 -4.59 11.68 9.40
N SER A 43 -5.74 11.33 10.01
CA SER A 43 -5.72 10.90 11.40
C SER A 43 -4.96 9.58 11.57
N PRO A 44 -4.23 9.39 12.70
CA PRO A 44 -3.49 8.14 12.94
C PRO A 44 -4.35 6.88 12.88
N GLU A 45 -5.59 6.96 13.38
CA GLU A 45 -6.56 5.87 13.37
C GLU A 45 -7.01 5.54 11.94
N HIS A 46 -7.22 6.56 11.11
CA HIS A 46 -7.61 6.37 9.71
C HIS A 46 -6.45 5.77 8.91
N ALA A 47 -5.24 6.30 9.06
CA ALA A 47 -4.04 5.77 8.41
C ALA A 47 -3.81 4.29 8.74
N LYS A 48 -4.00 3.88 10.01
CA LYS A 48 -3.91 2.46 10.41
C LYS A 48 -4.91 1.58 9.67
N LYS A 49 -6.16 2.03 9.51
CA LYS A 49 -7.19 1.29 8.75
C LYS A 49 -6.81 1.14 7.28
N LEU A 50 -6.30 2.19 6.64
CA LEU A 50 -5.88 2.12 5.24
C LEU A 50 -4.65 1.23 5.05
N ILE A 51 -3.70 1.24 6.00
CA ILE A 51 -2.54 0.34 6.02
C ILE A 51 -3.00 -1.12 6.16
N GLU A 52 -3.96 -1.39 7.03
CA GLU A 52 -4.53 -2.72 7.17
C GLU A 52 -5.22 -3.19 5.88
N GLU A 53 -5.96 -2.29 5.23
CA GLU A 53 -6.65 -2.59 3.99
C GLU A 53 -5.68 -2.94 2.85
N VAL A 54 -4.66 -2.11 2.62
CA VAL A 54 -3.65 -2.38 1.57
C VAL A 54 -2.85 -3.65 1.91
N TYR A 55 -2.51 -3.88 3.17
CA TYR A 55 -1.82 -5.09 3.60
C TYR A 55 -2.65 -6.33 3.31
N ASN A 56 -3.94 -6.32 3.65
CA ASN A 56 -4.83 -7.46 3.42
C ASN A 56 -4.98 -7.78 1.93
N PHE A 57 -5.03 -6.76 1.07
CA PHE A 57 -5.02 -6.96 -0.38
C PHE A 57 -3.70 -7.55 -0.87
N PHE A 58 -2.58 -6.99 -0.42
CA PHE A 58 -1.26 -7.48 -0.81
C PHE A 58 -1.01 -8.91 -0.33
N SER A 59 -1.49 -9.27 0.86
CA SER A 59 -1.42 -10.63 1.38
C SER A 59 -2.29 -11.59 0.56
N LYS A 60 -3.52 -11.19 0.20
CA LYS A 60 -4.42 -12.00 -0.64
C LYS A 60 -3.87 -12.25 -2.04
N PHE A 61 -3.15 -11.27 -2.61
CA PHE A 61 -2.62 -11.32 -3.98
C PHE A 61 -1.09 -11.39 -4.02
N GLU A 62 -0.45 -11.89 -2.96
CA GLU A 62 1.02 -11.85 -2.81
C GLU A 62 1.73 -12.47 -4.03
N VAL A 63 1.23 -13.60 -4.54
CA VAL A 63 1.79 -14.29 -5.72
C VAL A 63 1.85 -13.36 -6.94
N ILE A 64 0.76 -12.63 -7.21
CA ILE A 64 0.66 -11.71 -8.36
C ILE A 64 1.51 -10.46 -8.14
N LEU A 65 1.60 -9.98 -6.90
CA LEU A 65 2.28 -8.74 -6.55
C LEU A 65 3.75 -8.94 -6.15
N THR A 66 4.30 -10.14 -6.33
CA THR A 66 5.67 -10.48 -5.89
C THR A 66 6.71 -9.47 -6.39
N GLU A 67 6.63 -9.05 -7.64
CA GLU A 67 7.57 -8.09 -8.22
C GLU A 67 7.36 -6.67 -7.67
N ASP A 68 6.11 -6.25 -7.53
CA ASP A 68 5.76 -4.95 -6.94
C ASP A 68 6.24 -4.87 -5.49
N ILE A 69 6.02 -5.92 -4.69
CA ILE A 69 6.46 -6.02 -3.28
C ILE A 69 7.98 -5.90 -3.19
N LYS A 70 8.72 -6.61 -4.06
CA LYS A 70 10.19 -6.54 -4.08
C LYS A 70 10.69 -5.12 -4.36
N VAL A 71 10.06 -4.40 -5.28
CA VAL A 71 10.48 -3.03 -5.64
C VAL A 71 10.12 -2.03 -4.55
N ILE A 72 8.90 -2.10 -4.01
CA ILE A 72 8.42 -1.16 -2.99
C ILE A 72 9.20 -1.34 -1.68
N PHE A 73 9.49 -2.58 -1.28
CA PHE A 73 10.02 -2.89 0.04
C PHE A 73 11.51 -3.24 0.10
N LYS A 74 12.26 -3.07 -1.00
CA LYS A 74 13.72 -3.27 -1.06
C LYS A 74 14.54 -2.48 -0.04
#